data_AF-A0AAV9EIA3-F1
#
_entry.id   AF-A0AAV9EIA3-F1
#
_cell.length_a   1.000
_cell.length_b   1.000
_cell.length_c   1.000
_cell.angle_alpha   90.00
_cell.angle_beta   90.00
_cell.angle_gamma   90.00
#
_symmetry.space_group_name_H-M   'P 1'
#
loop_
_entity.id
_entity.type
_entity.pdbx_description
1 polymer ?
#
loop_
_entity_poly.entity_id
_entity_poly.type
_entity_poly.pdbx_seq_one_letter_code
_entity_poly.pdbx_strand_id
1 'polypeptide(L)'
;MMGGRDHFMVGGRITWDFWRMTEEENDWGNKLLMLPEVKNMSTLVIEASPYDSIDIAIPYPTYFHPSRKEQVLKLRTQKRPYLFSFVGAPRPNIGTSIRDLIIHQCQRSKRCALLQCDKSSNKKKNNDCYSAGRVMKLFSRSVFCLQPQGDSYTRRSTFDAILGGCIPVFFHPGSAYVQYEWHLPREYGEYSVFVGEEEVRTGRGDVLERRLGEHIQSRGKFKYI
;
A
#
# COMPACT_ATOMS: atom_id res chain seq x y z
N MET A 1 26.39 23.58 18.62
CA MET A 1 24.99 23.10 18.63
C MET A 1 24.64 22.67 17.22
N MET A 2 24.10 21.47 17.01
CA MET A 2 23.78 20.93 15.67
C MET A 2 22.42 21.41 15.11
N GLY A 3 21.78 22.38 15.77
CA GLY A 3 20.60 23.06 15.25
C GLY A 3 19.38 22.16 15.01
N GLY A 4 19.29 21.00 15.69
CA GLY A 4 18.21 20.01 15.54
C GLY A 4 18.60 18.78 14.70
N ARG A 5 19.69 18.83 13.93
CA ARG A 5 20.08 17.75 12.99
C ARG A 5 20.55 16.46 13.65
N ASP A 6 20.90 16.53 14.94
CA ASP A 6 21.24 15.41 15.81
C ASP A 6 20.03 14.77 16.50
N HIS A 7 18.84 15.31 16.27
CA HIS A 7 17.59 14.82 16.83
C HIS A 7 16.72 14.22 15.72
N PHE A 8 15.98 13.17 16.07
CA PHE A 8 14.95 12.62 15.22
C PHE A 8 13.65 12.40 15.99
N MET A 9 12.54 12.38 15.26
CA MET A 9 11.24 12.00 15.81
C MET A 9 10.57 10.96 14.91
N VAL A 10 9.61 10.23 15.47
CA VAL A 10 8.84 9.22 14.75
C VAL A 10 7.35 9.55 14.85
N GLY A 11 6.73 9.81 13.71
CA GLY A 11 5.29 10.01 13.57
C GLY A 11 4.60 8.74 13.08
N GLY A 12 3.63 8.24 13.86
CA GLY A 12 2.81 7.07 13.49
C GLY A 12 1.74 7.36 12.42
N ARG A 13 1.90 8.43 11.63
CA ARG A 13 0.95 8.94 10.65
C ARG A 13 1.70 9.42 9.40
N ILE A 14 0.94 9.82 8.38
CA ILE A 14 1.48 10.39 7.13
C ILE A 14 1.88 11.86 7.34
N THR A 15 2.82 12.36 6.53
CA THR A 15 3.32 13.74 6.62
C THR A 15 2.23 14.80 6.64
N TRP A 16 1.17 14.58 5.84
CA TRP A 16 0.03 15.49 5.69
C TRP A 16 -0.75 15.71 6.99
N ASP A 17 -0.68 14.79 7.95
CA ASP A 17 -1.29 14.96 9.28
C ASP A 17 -0.52 15.98 10.15
N PHE A 18 0.73 16.27 9.80
CA PHE A 18 1.63 17.17 10.53
C PHE A 18 2.04 18.41 9.74
N TRP A 19 1.52 18.54 8.51
CA TRP A 19 1.86 19.60 7.57
C TRP A 19 0.62 20.32 7.04
N ARG A 20 0.01 21.13 7.90
CA ARG A 20 -1.09 22.04 7.55
C ARG A 20 -0.54 23.25 6.78
N MET A 21 -1.02 23.45 5.56
CA MET A 21 -0.53 24.52 4.67
C MET A 21 -1.08 25.91 5.02
N THR A 22 -2.30 26.01 5.54
CA THR A 22 -2.93 27.31 5.88
C THR A 22 -3.35 27.41 7.35
N GLU A 23 -3.87 28.59 7.73
CA GLU A 23 -4.49 28.84 9.03
C GLU A 23 -5.98 28.48 9.08
N GLU A 24 -6.57 28.04 7.97
CA GLU A 24 -8.01 27.80 7.90
C GLU A 24 -8.42 26.66 8.84
N GLU A 25 -9.50 26.84 9.60
CA GLU A 25 -9.95 25.85 10.58
C GLU A 25 -10.33 24.50 9.94
N ASN A 26 -10.76 24.53 8.67
CA ASN A 26 -11.17 23.35 7.91
C ASN A 26 -9.99 22.59 7.27
N ASP A 27 -8.77 23.12 7.33
CA ASP A 27 -7.60 22.44 6.77
C ASP A 27 -7.19 21.23 7.61
N TRP A 28 -6.80 20.16 6.92
CA TRP A 28 -6.39 18.91 7.53
C TRP A 28 -5.01 19.02 8.22
N GLY A 29 -4.78 18.21 9.25
CA GLY A 29 -3.49 18.07 9.91
C GLY A 29 -3.18 19.16 10.95
N ASN A 30 -1.93 19.25 11.40
CA ASN A 30 -1.43 20.29 12.30
C ASN A 30 -0.12 20.89 11.77
N LYS A 31 0.56 21.73 12.55
CA LYS A 31 1.79 22.42 12.13
C LYS A 31 3.06 21.90 12.77
N LEU A 32 3.06 20.69 13.32
CA LEU A 32 4.21 20.14 14.02
C LEU A 32 5.49 20.19 13.17
N LEU A 33 5.40 19.79 11.89
CA LEU A 33 6.55 19.84 10.97
C LEU A 33 6.91 21.25 10.51
N MET A 34 6.05 22.23 10.78
CA MET A 34 6.28 23.63 10.44
C MET A 34 6.96 24.43 11.56
N LEU A 35 7.05 23.85 12.77
CA LEU A 35 7.69 24.49 13.91
C LEU A 35 9.20 24.67 13.65
N PRO A 36 9.78 25.84 13.95
CA PRO A 36 11.21 26.12 13.74
C PRO A 36 12.14 25.07 14.37
N GLU A 37 11.75 24.53 15.53
CA GLU A 37 12.52 23.53 16.27
C GLU A 37 12.52 22.16 15.58
N VAL A 38 11.44 21.83 14.86
CA VAL A 38 11.26 20.53 14.19
C VAL A 38 11.77 20.54 12.76
N LYS A 39 11.70 21.68 12.06
CA LYS A 39 12.12 21.83 10.65
C LYS A 39 13.57 21.39 10.36
N ASN A 40 14.45 21.40 11.36
CA ASN A 40 15.83 20.97 11.22
C ASN A 40 16.10 19.55 11.76
N MET A 41 15.10 18.86 12.30
CA MET A 41 15.19 17.47 12.75
C MET A 41 14.92 16.51 11.59
N SER A 42 15.39 15.27 11.71
CA SER A 42 14.93 14.19 10.83
C SER A 42 13.62 13.61 11.34
N THR A 43 12.58 13.56 10.51
CA THR A 43 11.27 13.04 10.91
C THR A 43 10.97 11.72 10.19
N LEU A 44 10.83 10.63 10.93
CA LEU A 44 10.39 9.35 10.37
C LEU A 44 8.86 9.29 10.38
N VAL A 45 8.24 9.14 9.22
CA VAL A 45 6.77 9.09 9.07
C VAL A 45 6.36 7.93 8.17
N ILE A 46 5.09 7.59 8.16
CA ILE A 46 4.61 6.43 7.40
C ILE A 46 4.50 6.72 5.88
N GLU A 47 4.28 7.98 5.51
CA GLU A 47 4.33 8.49 4.13
C GLU A 47 5.00 9.85 4.20
N ALA A 48 6.10 10.01 3.45
CA ALA A 48 6.86 11.24 3.39
C ALA A 48 6.34 12.18 2.30
N SER A 49 6.65 13.46 2.40
CA SER A 49 6.38 14.42 1.35
C SER A 49 7.25 14.10 0.12
N PRO A 50 6.70 14.04 -1.09
CA PRO A 50 7.53 13.94 -2.29
C PRO A 50 8.18 15.29 -2.66
N TYR A 51 7.87 16.36 -1.92
CA TYR A 51 8.29 17.73 -2.24
C TYR A 51 9.25 18.34 -1.20
N ASP A 52 9.32 17.75 -0.01
CA ASP A 52 10.14 18.23 1.10
C ASP A 52 11.04 17.10 1.60
N SER A 53 12.18 17.46 2.20
CA SER A 53 13.24 16.53 2.59
C SER A 53 13.38 16.33 4.09
N ILE A 54 12.53 16.97 4.89
CA ILE A 54 12.58 16.89 6.36
C ILE A 54 12.10 15.52 6.88
N ASP A 55 11.31 14.82 6.08
CA ASP A 55 10.65 13.59 6.47
C ASP A 55 11.06 12.39 5.60
N ILE A 56 11.16 11.23 6.25
CA ILE A 56 11.64 9.98 5.66
C ILE A 56 10.57 8.92 5.90
N ALA A 57 10.14 8.28 4.81
CA ALA A 57 9.11 7.26 4.87
C ALA A 57 9.65 5.94 5.43
N ILE A 58 9.04 5.48 6.52
CA ILE A 58 9.27 4.17 7.13
C ILE A 58 8.06 3.25 6.91
N PRO A 59 8.27 1.93 6.78
CA PRO A 59 7.19 0.99 6.53
C PRO A 59 6.04 1.07 7.53
N TYR A 60 4.81 0.89 7.04
CA TYR A 60 3.66 0.68 7.91
C TYR A 60 3.88 -0.54 8.83
N PRO A 61 3.40 -0.49 10.08
CA PRO A 61 3.27 -1.68 10.91
C PRO A 61 2.45 -2.75 10.20
N THR A 62 2.94 -3.99 10.24
CA THR A 62 2.37 -5.12 9.52
C THR A 62 1.64 -6.09 10.45
N TYR A 63 0.76 -6.92 9.90
CA TYR A 63 0.03 -7.94 10.65
C TYR A 63 0.84 -9.17 11.03
N PHE A 64 1.94 -9.42 10.32
CA PHE A 64 2.76 -10.61 10.51
C PHE A 64 4.05 -10.29 11.25
N HIS A 65 4.22 -10.89 12.43
CA HIS A 65 5.41 -10.75 13.27
C HIS A 65 6.01 -12.14 13.54
N PRO A 66 6.86 -12.66 12.63
CA PRO A 66 7.47 -13.96 12.82
C PRO A 66 8.45 -13.92 14.00
N SER A 67 8.38 -14.92 14.87
CA SER A 67 9.40 -15.14 15.91
C SER A 67 10.52 -16.06 15.42
N ARG A 68 10.33 -16.74 14.28
CA ARG A 68 11.31 -17.66 13.69
C ARG A 68 11.33 -17.63 12.17
N LYS A 69 12.49 -17.93 11.58
CA LYS A 69 12.73 -17.90 10.13
C LYS A 69 11.82 -18.87 9.37
N GLU A 70 11.47 -20.01 9.95
CA GLU A 70 10.63 -21.02 9.31
C GLU A 70 9.22 -20.50 9.02
N GLN A 71 8.71 -19.56 9.83
CA GLN A 71 7.41 -18.93 9.62
C GLN A 71 7.42 -18.06 8.36
N VAL A 72 8.53 -17.36 8.10
CA VAL A 72 8.74 -16.58 6.87
C VAL A 72 8.82 -17.51 5.67
N LEU A 73 9.62 -18.58 5.76
CA LEU A 73 9.76 -19.57 4.68
C LEU A 73 8.42 -20.22 4.33
N LYS A 74 7.61 -20.56 5.34
CA LYS A 74 6.28 -21.16 5.16
C LYS A 74 5.33 -20.26 4.35
N LEU A 75 5.44 -18.93 4.51
CA LEU A 75 4.65 -17.96 3.72
C LEU A 75 5.14 -17.90 2.27
N ARG A 76 6.46 -17.92 2.05
CA ARG A 76 7.04 -17.88 0.69
C ARG A 76 6.70 -19.12 -0.13
N THR A 77 6.63 -20.30 0.51
CA THR A 77 6.31 -21.57 -0.16
C THR A 77 4.81 -21.87 -0.25
N GLN A 78 3.92 -20.96 0.17
CA GLN A 78 2.48 -21.17 0.03
C GLN A 78 2.06 -21.33 -1.43
N LYS A 79 1.11 -22.24 -1.67
CA LYS A 79 0.44 -22.34 -2.98
C LYS A 79 -0.42 -21.10 -3.19
N ARG A 80 -0.27 -20.47 -4.36
CA ARG A 80 -0.97 -19.24 -4.75
C ARG A 80 -1.99 -19.52 -5.86
N PRO A 81 -3.22 -19.97 -5.51
CA PRO A 81 -4.25 -20.28 -6.50
C PRO A 81 -4.81 -19.03 -7.20
N TYR A 82 -4.70 -17.85 -6.58
CA TYR A 82 -5.21 -16.61 -7.17
C TYR A 82 -4.09 -15.89 -7.91
N LEU A 83 -4.38 -15.44 -9.13
CA LEU A 83 -3.46 -14.59 -9.86
C LEU A 83 -3.31 -13.25 -9.15
N PHE A 84 -4.42 -12.63 -8.78
CA PHE A 84 -4.41 -11.35 -8.10
C PHE A 84 -5.47 -11.28 -7.01
N SER A 85 -5.31 -10.33 -6.10
CA SER A 85 -6.30 -10.08 -5.07
C SER A 85 -6.38 -8.63 -4.68
N PHE A 86 -7.53 -8.24 -4.15
CA PHE A 86 -7.77 -6.92 -3.62
C PHE A 86 -8.44 -6.99 -2.25
N VAL A 87 -7.94 -6.17 -1.32
CA VAL A 87 -8.54 -5.94 -0.01
C VAL A 87 -8.98 -4.47 0.01
N GLY A 88 -10.28 -4.23 0.01
CA GLY A 88 -10.76 -2.85 -0.12
C GLY A 88 -12.27 -2.73 -0.14
N ALA A 89 -12.72 -1.48 -0.10
CA ALA A 89 -14.11 -1.11 -0.26
C ALA A 89 -14.26 -0.16 -1.45
N PRO A 90 -15.48 -0.12 -2.02
CA PRO A 90 -15.88 0.95 -2.92
C PRO A 90 -15.68 2.34 -2.30
N ARG A 91 -15.57 3.38 -3.14
CA ARG A 91 -15.65 4.78 -2.70
C ARG A 91 -17.03 5.31 -3.08
N PRO A 92 -18.04 5.21 -2.19
CA PRO A 92 -19.36 5.74 -2.49
C PRO A 92 -19.24 7.23 -2.85
N ASN A 93 -19.96 7.64 -3.89
CA ASN A 93 -19.99 9.00 -4.45
C ASN A 93 -18.82 9.39 -5.39
N ILE A 94 -17.91 8.46 -5.73
CA ILE A 94 -16.88 8.68 -6.76
C ILE A 94 -16.97 7.55 -7.80
N GLY A 95 -17.91 7.65 -8.75
CA GLY A 95 -18.19 6.58 -9.73
C GLY A 95 -17.02 6.21 -10.65
N THR A 96 -15.97 7.02 -10.69
CA THR A 96 -14.73 6.80 -11.47
C THR A 96 -13.55 6.40 -10.60
N SER A 97 -13.77 6.03 -9.33
CA SER A 97 -12.68 5.65 -8.45
C SER A 97 -12.00 4.39 -8.98
N ILE A 98 -10.66 4.41 -8.95
CA ILE A 98 -9.86 3.24 -9.34
C ILE A 98 -10.22 1.99 -8.54
N ARG A 99 -10.68 2.17 -7.28
CA ARG A 99 -11.07 1.07 -6.39
C ARG A 99 -12.33 0.37 -6.90
N ASP A 100 -13.31 1.12 -7.39
CA ASP A 100 -14.55 0.55 -7.92
C ASP A 100 -14.27 -0.23 -9.20
N LEU A 101 -13.44 0.32 -10.09
CA LEU A 101 -13.00 -0.36 -11.30
C LEU A 101 -12.25 -1.67 -10.98
N ILE A 102 -11.33 -1.64 -10.02
CA ILE A 102 -10.62 -2.85 -9.55
C ILE A 102 -11.59 -3.89 -9.00
N ILE A 103 -12.55 -3.48 -8.16
CA ILE A 103 -13.57 -4.37 -7.60
C ILE A 103 -14.38 -5.01 -8.72
N HIS A 104 -14.86 -4.22 -9.68
CA HIS A 104 -15.64 -4.72 -10.81
C HIS A 104 -14.87 -5.72 -11.69
N GLN A 105 -13.61 -5.42 -12.03
CA GLN A 105 -12.78 -6.37 -12.79
C GLN A 105 -12.50 -7.64 -12.00
N CYS A 106 -12.23 -7.52 -10.70
CA CYS A 106 -11.98 -8.65 -9.82
C CYS A 106 -13.21 -9.57 -9.71
N GLN A 107 -14.41 -9.02 -9.51
CA GLN A 107 -15.66 -9.79 -9.44
C GLN A 107 -15.98 -10.57 -10.71
N ARG A 108 -15.50 -10.10 -11.87
CA ARG A 108 -15.68 -10.76 -13.17
C ARG A 108 -14.62 -11.82 -13.47
N SER A 109 -13.53 -11.87 -12.69
CA SER A 109 -12.43 -12.80 -12.90
C SER A 109 -12.49 -13.97 -11.92
N LYS A 110 -12.42 -15.19 -12.43
CA LYS A 110 -12.26 -16.41 -11.58
C LYS A 110 -10.85 -16.53 -10.99
N ARG A 111 -9.89 -15.71 -11.45
CA ARG A 111 -8.49 -15.70 -11.01
C ARG A 111 -8.22 -14.61 -9.97
N CYS A 112 -9.21 -13.77 -9.69
CA CYS A 112 -9.14 -12.78 -8.63
C CYS A 112 -9.76 -13.30 -7.33
N ALA A 113 -9.18 -12.92 -6.19
CA ALA A 113 -9.84 -13.04 -4.90
C ALA A 113 -10.08 -11.66 -4.27
N LEU A 114 -11.32 -11.40 -3.90
CA LEU A 114 -11.75 -10.14 -3.30
C LEU A 114 -12.05 -10.32 -1.81
N LEU A 115 -11.47 -9.47 -0.97
CA LEU A 115 -11.90 -9.30 0.42
C LEU A 115 -12.48 -7.90 0.56
N GLN A 116 -13.81 -7.82 0.53
CA GLN A 116 -14.53 -6.55 0.54
C GLN A 116 -14.70 -6.02 1.97
N CYS A 117 -14.32 -4.77 2.19
CA CYS A 117 -14.46 -4.10 3.48
C CYS A 117 -15.84 -3.46 3.58
N ASP A 118 -16.87 -4.20 3.98
CA ASP A 118 -18.21 -3.61 4.11
C ASP A 118 -18.30 -2.65 5.30
N LYS A 119 -18.89 -1.48 5.05
CA LYS A 119 -19.43 -0.57 6.08
C LYS A 119 -20.96 -0.64 6.21
N SER A 120 -21.64 -1.35 5.30
CA SER A 120 -23.06 -1.11 4.98
C SER A 120 -24.06 -2.17 5.47
N SER A 121 -23.72 -3.04 6.41
CA SER A 121 -24.75 -3.87 7.05
C SER A 121 -24.85 -3.53 8.53
N ASN A 122 -26.07 -3.25 8.99
CA ASN A 122 -26.50 -3.08 10.38
C ASN A 122 -26.28 -4.33 11.25
N LYS A 123 -25.23 -5.10 10.98
CA LYS A 123 -24.76 -6.21 11.80
C LYS A 123 -23.34 -5.89 12.21
N LYS A 124 -23.08 -5.98 13.52
CA LYS A 124 -21.76 -6.07 14.15
C LYS A 124 -20.97 -7.29 13.62
N LYS A 125 -20.76 -7.39 12.31
CA LYS A 125 -19.92 -8.39 11.65
C LYS A 125 -18.63 -7.68 11.28
N ASN A 126 -17.58 -8.07 11.97
CA ASN A 126 -16.19 -7.68 11.80
C ASN A 126 -15.87 -7.22 10.37
N ASN A 127 -15.38 -5.99 10.22
CA ASN A 127 -14.79 -5.55 8.97
C ASN A 127 -13.55 -6.41 8.71
N ASP A 128 -13.70 -7.38 7.81
CA ASP A 128 -12.70 -8.42 7.55
C ASP A 128 -11.35 -7.86 7.08
N CYS A 129 -11.31 -6.62 6.59
CA CYS A 129 -10.07 -5.95 6.18
C CYS A 129 -9.20 -5.49 7.35
N TYR A 130 -9.72 -5.53 8.58
CA TYR A 130 -8.93 -5.33 9.79
C TYR A 130 -8.57 -6.66 10.48
N SER A 131 -9.02 -7.79 9.93
CA SER A 131 -8.63 -9.10 10.43
C SER A 131 -7.26 -9.49 9.86
N ALA A 132 -6.23 -9.37 10.69
CA ALA A 132 -4.86 -9.78 10.40
C ALA A 132 -4.80 -11.16 9.71
N GLY A 133 -5.49 -12.16 10.28
CA GLY A 133 -5.51 -13.52 9.76
C GLY A 133 -6.15 -13.64 8.37
N ARG A 134 -7.22 -12.89 8.08
CA ARG A 134 -7.90 -12.95 6.78
C ARG A 134 -7.10 -12.26 5.68
N VAL A 135 -6.54 -11.08 5.99
CA VAL A 135 -5.69 -10.32 5.05
C VAL A 135 -4.44 -11.11 4.71
N MET A 136 -3.70 -11.60 5.71
CA MET A 136 -2.47 -12.38 5.47
C MET A 136 -2.75 -13.72 4.79
N LYS A 137 -3.87 -14.39 5.09
CA LYS A 137 -4.29 -15.61 4.39
C LYS A 137 -4.57 -15.34 2.91
N LEU A 138 -5.23 -14.22 2.58
CA LEU A 138 -5.48 -13.85 1.19
C LEU A 138 -4.16 -13.56 0.46
N PHE A 139 -3.32 -12.69 1.02
CA PHE A 139 -2.06 -12.28 0.39
C PHE A 139 -1.10 -13.46 0.19
N SER A 140 -0.98 -14.36 1.17
CA SER A 140 -0.16 -15.57 1.03
C SER A 140 -0.66 -16.56 -0.03
N ARG A 141 -1.89 -16.40 -0.52
CA ARG A 141 -2.52 -17.25 -1.55
C ARG A 141 -2.67 -16.55 -2.90
N SER A 142 -2.13 -15.35 -3.05
CA SER A 142 -2.23 -14.55 -4.27
C SER A 142 -0.84 -14.28 -4.85
N VAL A 143 -0.69 -14.27 -6.17
CA VAL A 143 0.58 -13.89 -6.80
C VAL A 143 0.77 -12.37 -6.73
N PHE A 144 -0.26 -11.61 -7.10
CA PHE A 144 -0.25 -10.15 -7.11
C PHE A 144 -1.29 -9.56 -6.14
N CYS A 145 -0.94 -8.46 -5.48
CA CYS A 145 -1.82 -7.79 -4.51
C CYS A 145 -1.98 -6.33 -4.89
N LEU A 146 -3.22 -5.95 -5.22
CA LEU A 146 -3.52 -4.62 -5.74
C LEU A 146 -3.47 -3.57 -4.63
N GLN A 147 -2.64 -2.54 -4.80
CA GLN A 147 -2.43 -1.43 -3.87
C GLN A 147 -2.77 -0.07 -4.53
N PRO A 148 -4.03 0.17 -4.95
CA PRO A 148 -4.42 1.45 -5.53
C PRO A 148 -4.41 2.54 -4.46
N GLN A 149 -4.22 3.79 -4.85
CA GLN A 149 -4.20 4.92 -3.91
C GLN A 149 -5.53 5.09 -3.14
N GLY A 150 -5.48 5.93 -2.12
CA GLY A 150 -6.60 6.23 -1.25
C GLY A 150 -6.80 7.72 -1.05
N ASP A 151 -6.92 8.12 0.21
CA ASP A 151 -6.84 9.54 0.59
C ASP A 151 -5.38 10.03 0.49
N SER A 152 -4.41 9.11 0.52
CA SER A 152 -2.99 9.36 0.29
C SER A 152 -2.44 8.42 -0.79
N TYR A 153 -1.19 8.64 -1.20
CA TYR A 153 -0.56 7.84 -2.26
C TYR A 153 -0.23 6.42 -1.81
N THR A 154 0.16 6.25 -0.54
CA THR A 154 0.62 4.96 -0.02
C THR A 154 -0.52 4.11 0.56
N ARG A 155 -0.23 2.83 0.83
CA ARG A 155 -1.20 1.86 1.36
C ARG A 155 -0.58 1.07 2.49
N ARG A 156 -1.30 1.01 3.63
CA ARG A 156 -0.91 0.15 4.78
C ARG A 156 -0.61 -1.29 4.38
N SER A 157 -1.45 -1.86 3.52
CA SER A 157 -1.38 -3.25 3.08
C SER A 157 -0.20 -3.57 2.16
N THR A 158 0.59 -2.58 1.73
CA THR A 158 1.76 -2.79 0.87
C THR A 158 2.77 -3.73 1.53
N PHE A 159 3.14 -3.47 2.78
CA PHE A 159 4.12 -4.30 3.48
C PHE A 159 3.55 -5.64 3.93
N ASP A 160 2.25 -5.71 4.24
CA ASP A 160 1.56 -6.99 4.45
C ASP A 160 1.58 -7.87 3.19
N ALA A 161 1.42 -7.27 2.01
CA ALA A 161 1.52 -7.99 0.75
C ALA A 161 2.93 -8.55 0.54
N ILE A 162 3.96 -7.72 0.71
CA ILE A 162 5.37 -8.14 0.61
C ILE A 162 5.67 -9.28 1.60
N LEU A 163 5.31 -9.13 2.87
CA LEU A 163 5.51 -10.17 3.89
C LEU A 163 4.70 -11.45 3.60
N GLY A 164 3.53 -11.31 2.99
CA GLY A 164 2.73 -12.42 2.48
C GLY A 164 3.33 -13.10 1.24
N GLY A 165 4.47 -12.63 0.72
CA GLY A 165 5.05 -13.08 -0.54
C GLY A 165 4.17 -12.74 -1.76
N CYS A 166 3.29 -11.76 -1.62
CA CYS A 166 2.42 -11.28 -2.68
C CYS A 166 3.02 -10.03 -3.32
N ILE A 167 3.18 -10.04 -4.63
CA ILE A 167 3.83 -8.93 -5.35
C ILE A 167 2.88 -7.72 -5.36
N PRO A 168 3.21 -6.60 -4.70
CA PRO A 168 2.39 -5.40 -4.75
C PRO A 168 2.26 -4.87 -6.19
N VAL A 169 1.04 -4.51 -6.55
CA VAL A 169 0.72 -3.81 -7.80
C VAL A 169 0.34 -2.38 -7.45
N PHE A 170 1.17 -1.44 -7.86
CA PHE A 170 0.95 -0.01 -7.65
C PHE A 170 0.30 0.62 -8.85
N PHE A 171 -0.49 1.66 -8.59
CA PHE A 171 -1.27 2.37 -9.59
C PHE A 171 -0.84 3.83 -9.76
N HIS A 172 -0.06 4.33 -8.81
CA HIS A 172 0.52 5.67 -8.84
C HIS A 172 2.01 5.61 -8.48
N PRO A 173 2.91 6.34 -9.17
CA PRO A 173 4.34 6.36 -8.84
C PRO A 173 4.60 6.80 -7.39
N GLY A 174 3.76 7.71 -6.87
CA GLY A 174 3.80 8.18 -5.48
C GLY A 174 3.60 7.11 -4.40
N SER A 175 3.08 5.91 -4.74
CA SER A 175 2.74 4.89 -3.74
C SER A 175 3.93 4.20 -3.09
N ALA A 176 5.05 4.08 -3.82
CA ALA A 176 6.25 3.43 -3.32
C ALA A 176 7.55 3.89 -4.01
N TYR A 177 7.50 4.46 -5.22
CA TYR A 177 8.71 4.75 -6.01
C TYR A 177 9.40 6.07 -5.65
N VAL A 178 8.78 6.84 -4.76
CA VAL A 178 9.35 8.06 -4.15
C VAL A 178 9.26 7.98 -2.62
N GLN A 179 9.07 6.76 -2.11
CA GLN A 179 8.82 6.47 -0.71
C GLN A 179 9.70 5.28 -0.31
N TYR A 180 9.98 5.14 0.97
CA TYR A 180 10.66 3.96 1.53
C TYR A 180 12.03 3.65 0.89
N GLU A 181 12.77 4.66 0.42
CA GLU A 181 14.07 4.47 -0.25
C GLU A 181 15.10 3.71 0.60
N TRP A 182 14.99 3.81 1.93
CA TRP A 182 15.85 3.07 2.87
C TRP A 182 15.46 1.58 3.03
N HIS A 183 14.27 1.20 2.57
CA HIS A 183 13.65 -0.11 2.88
C HIS A 183 13.30 -0.92 1.63
N LEU A 184 13.18 -0.28 0.47
CA LEU A 184 12.88 -0.92 -0.81
C LEU A 184 14.00 -0.64 -1.81
N PRO A 185 14.35 -1.61 -2.68
CA PRO A 185 15.41 -1.44 -3.68
C PRO A 185 14.99 -0.42 -4.76
N ARG A 186 15.97 0.22 -5.39
CA ARG A 186 15.73 1.17 -6.50
C ARG A 186 15.23 0.46 -7.75
N GLU A 187 15.58 -0.81 -7.95
CA GLU A 187 15.08 -1.64 -9.03
C GLU A 187 13.63 -2.08 -8.73
N TYR A 188 12.66 -1.21 -9.00
CA TYR A 188 11.23 -1.43 -8.65
C TYR A 188 10.64 -2.75 -9.16
N GLY A 189 11.11 -3.21 -10.33
CA GLY A 189 10.71 -4.48 -10.92
C GLY A 189 11.14 -5.73 -10.13
N GLU A 190 12.02 -5.60 -9.14
CA GLU A 190 12.44 -6.73 -8.27
C GLU A 190 11.44 -7.02 -7.14
N TYR A 191 10.48 -6.12 -6.88
CA TYR A 191 9.49 -6.29 -5.81
C TYR A 191 8.06 -5.89 -6.19
N SER A 192 7.82 -5.25 -7.33
CA SER A 192 6.49 -4.70 -7.63
C SER A 192 6.17 -4.68 -9.12
N VAL A 193 4.88 -4.48 -9.42
CA VAL A 193 4.37 -4.21 -10.78
C VAL A 193 3.66 -2.87 -10.77
N PHE A 194 3.84 -2.09 -11.84
CA PHE A 194 3.11 -0.84 -12.05
C PHE A 194 2.03 -1.03 -13.13
N VAL A 195 0.79 -0.65 -12.81
CA VAL A 195 -0.32 -0.55 -13.77
C VAL A 195 -0.97 0.81 -13.60
N GLY A 196 -0.76 1.73 -14.55
CA GLY A 196 -1.24 3.10 -14.42
C GLY A 196 -2.78 3.17 -14.33
N GLU A 197 -3.30 4.08 -13.50
CA GLU A 197 -4.76 4.18 -13.31
C GLU A 197 -5.53 4.45 -14.61
N GLU A 198 -4.98 5.27 -15.51
CA GLU A 198 -5.59 5.54 -16.82
C GLU A 198 -5.73 4.28 -17.68
N GLU A 199 -4.78 3.36 -17.61
CA GLU A 199 -4.87 2.05 -18.29
C GLU A 199 -6.05 1.24 -17.74
N VAL A 200 -6.33 1.35 -16.44
CA VAL A 200 -7.47 0.66 -15.80
C VAL A 200 -8.80 1.34 -16.14
N ARG A 201 -8.81 2.67 -16.26
CA ARG A 201 -10.00 3.47 -16.60
C ARG A 201 -10.43 3.30 -18.06
N THR A 202 -9.48 3.39 -18.98
CA THR A 202 -9.74 3.39 -20.43
C THR A 202 -9.62 2.00 -21.05
N GLY A 203 -8.98 1.08 -20.33
CA GLY A 203 -8.78 -0.29 -20.79
C GLY A 203 -10.06 -1.11 -20.87
N ARG A 204 -9.93 -2.26 -21.52
CA ARG A 204 -10.98 -3.28 -21.51
C ARG A 204 -11.18 -3.80 -20.08
N GLY A 205 -12.38 -4.30 -19.77
CA GLY A 205 -12.77 -4.77 -18.43
C GLY A 205 -12.00 -5.99 -17.89
N ASP A 206 -10.91 -6.40 -18.54
CA ASP A 206 -10.01 -7.51 -18.20
C ASP A 206 -8.53 -7.10 -18.08
N VAL A 207 -8.24 -5.78 -18.13
CA VAL A 207 -6.87 -5.26 -18.22
C VAL A 207 -5.96 -5.72 -17.08
N LEU A 208 -6.48 -5.80 -15.84
CA LEU A 208 -5.71 -6.30 -14.70
C LEU A 208 -5.28 -7.77 -14.88
N GLU A 209 -6.22 -8.64 -15.28
CA GLU A 209 -5.91 -10.06 -15.47
C GLU A 209 -4.91 -10.25 -16.62
N ARG A 210 -5.08 -9.51 -17.73
CA ARG A 210 -4.18 -9.56 -18.88
C ARG A 210 -2.76 -9.12 -18.50
N ARG A 211 -2.62 -7.92 -17.94
CA ARG A 211 -1.30 -7.36 -17.59
C ARG A 211 -0.57 -8.21 -16.57
N LEU A 212 -1.27 -8.63 -15.52
CA LEU A 212 -0.67 -9.48 -14.49
C LEU A 212 -0.36 -10.89 -15.02
N GLY A 213 -1.13 -11.38 -16.00
CA GLY A 213 -0.86 -12.61 -16.73
C GLY A 213 0.47 -12.59 -17.48
N GLU A 214 0.79 -11.47 -18.15
CA GLU A 214 2.07 -11.25 -18.85
C GLU A 214 3.27 -11.32 -17.88
N HIS A 215 3.09 -10.86 -16.64
CA HIS A 215 4.14 -10.88 -15.61
C HIS A 215 4.35 -12.25 -14.95
N ILE A 216 3.43 -13.21 -15.07
CA ILE A 216 3.59 -14.56 -14.48
C ILE A 216 4.87 -15.24 -14.96
N GLN A 217 5.16 -15.15 -16.26
CA GLN A 217 6.31 -15.82 -16.86
C GLN A 217 7.65 -15.20 -16.43
N SER A 218 7.62 -13.95 -15.94
CA SER A 218 8.79 -13.25 -15.41
C SER A 218 8.91 -13.33 -13.88
N ARG A 219 8.14 -14.22 -13.23
CA ARG A 219 8.11 -14.32 -11.76
C ARG A 219 9.48 -14.57 -11.10
N GLY A 220 10.42 -15.20 -11.82
CA GLY A 220 11.81 -15.37 -11.36
C GLY A 220 12.59 -14.06 -11.18
N LYS A 221 12.06 -12.91 -11.65
CA LYS A 221 12.67 -11.59 -11.50
C LYS A 221 12.37 -10.93 -10.14
N PHE A 222 11.37 -11.40 -9.40
CA PHE A 222 11.02 -10.84 -8.09
C PHE A 222 11.88 -11.46 -7.00
N LYS A 223 13.06 -10.86 -6.74
CA LYS A 223 14.10 -11.44 -5.86
C LYS A 223 13.73 -11.40 -4.37
N TYR A 224 12.84 -10.49 -3.97
CA TYR A 224 12.54 -10.21 -2.56
C TYR A 224 11.23 -10.80 -2.05
N ILE A 225 10.56 -11.63 -2.86
CA ILE A 225 9.22 -12.16 -2.60
C ILE A 225 9.24 -13.70 -2.62
#